data_AF-F0ZFE6-F1
#
_entry.id   AF-F0ZFE6-F1
#
_cell.length_a   1.000
_cell.length_b   1.000
_cell.length_c   1.000
_cell.angle_alpha   90.00
_cell.angle_beta   90.00
_cell.angle_gamma   90.00
#
_symmetry.space_group_name_H-M   'P 1'
#
loop_
_entity.id
_entity.type
_entity.pdbx_description
1 polymer ?
#
loop_
_entity_poly.entity_id
_entity_poly.type
_entity_poly.pdbx_seq_one_letter_code
_entity_poly.pdbx_strand_id
1 'polypeptide(L)'
;MFPSSLTSIEFIGILFDNDGGNLLAEDNLFPSSLTYLNLGDTFNEPITGLKVLPESLKTLILGERYYHRINGGSIPSGLELLQIKNQKYNKFPIKLPNPKTIVDCCNYYKQFEKNFEKLISFKAPKEFRASINPELFTLNNRYSLKYLDLSENLVPEIVFSELQSNFIKTLVLGDYDYSEIINIDNFPHLETLIVNDGCPLVDHNNLKTIIVNRKCTKFLDLLDRNFHDIIKLK
;
A
#
# COMPACT_ATOMS: atom_id res chain seq x y z
N MET A 1 -30.46 -2.31 3.64
CA MET A 1 -29.43 -2.21 4.70
C MET A 1 -28.62 -3.49 4.74
N PHE A 2 -27.30 -3.37 4.89
CA PHE A 2 -26.40 -4.51 5.03
C PHE A 2 -26.55 -5.17 6.42
N PRO A 3 -26.23 -6.48 6.57
CA PRO A 3 -26.18 -7.15 7.87
C PRO A 3 -25.18 -6.48 8.82
N SER A 4 -25.53 -6.36 10.10
CA SER A 4 -24.69 -5.70 11.11
C SER A 4 -23.39 -6.44 11.46
N SER A 5 -23.25 -7.69 11.02
CA SER A 5 -22.04 -8.51 11.21
C SER A 5 -21.12 -8.54 9.98
N LEU A 6 -21.48 -7.82 8.91
CA LEU A 6 -20.72 -7.83 7.66
C LEU A 6 -19.37 -7.12 7.84
N THR A 7 -18.28 -7.83 7.55
CA THR A 7 -16.91 -7.33 7.74
C THR A 7 -16.20 -6.96 6.44
N SER A 8 -16.66 -7.51 5.32
CA SER A 8 -16.07 -7.28 4.00
C SER A 8 -17.14 -7.06 2.94
N ILE A 9 -16.96 -6.02 2.13
CA ILE A 9 -17.75 -5.77 0.94
C ILE A 9 -16.80 -5.57 -0.22
N GLU A 10 -17.07 -6.27 -1.32
CA GLU A 10 -16.40 -6.08 -2.58
C GLU A 10 -17.43 -5.98 -3.71
N PHE A 11 -17.42 -4.85 -4.40
CA PHE A 11 -18.19 -4.66 -5.63
C PHE A 11 -17.32 -5.07 -6.82
N ILE A 12 -17.61 -6.24 -7.40
CA ILE A 12 -16.85 -6.81 -8.53
C ILE A 12 -17.51 -6.40 -9.86
N GLY A 13 -16.67 -5.95 -10.81
CA GLY A 13 -17.06 -5.78 -12.21
C GLY A 13 -17.43 -4.34 -12.61
N ILE A 14 -17.87 -4.20 -13.86
CA ILE A 14 -18.15 -2.91 -14.54
C ILE A 14 -19.55 -2.33 -14.26
N LEU A 15 -20.35 -3.00 -13.42
CA LEU A 15 -21.79 -2.70 -13.26
C LEU A 15 -22.11 -1.91 -11.99
N PHE A 16 -21.12 -1.61 -11.15
CA PHE A 16 -21.35 -0.70 -10.02
C PHE A 16 -21.06 0.74 -10.46
N ASP A 17 -21.97 1.31 -11.25
CA ASP A 17 -21.95 2.73 -11.63
C ASP A 17 -22.91 3.59 -10.77
N ASN A 18 -23.52 2.95 -9.77
CA ASN A 18 -24.52 3.54 -8.88
C ASN A 18 -25.67 4.26 -9.58
N ASP A 19 -25.90 4.04 -10.89
CA ASP A 19 -26.93 4.68 -11.72
C ASP A 19 -27.07 6.21 -11.52
N GLY A 20 -25.99 6.91 -11.18
CA GLY A 20 -26.02 8.34 -10.86
C GLY A 20 -26.69 8.71 -9.52
N GLY A 21 -26.99 7.74 -8.67
CA GLY A 21 -27.24 7.96 -7.25
C GLY A 21 -25.98 8.52 -6.56
N ASN A 22 -26.14 9.09 -5.37
CA ASN A 22 -25.01 9.43 -4.53
C ASN A 22 -24.94 8.44 -3.36
N LEU A 23 -24.40 7.24 -3.63
CA LEU A 23 -24.31 6.13 -2.67
C LEU A 23 -23.73 6.63 -1.33
N LEU A 24 -22.74 7.51 -1.43
CA LEU A 24 -21.93 7.98 -0.31
C LEU A 24 -22.35 9.37 0.19
N ALA A 25 -23.62 9.75 0.01
CA ALA A 25 -24.23 10.91 0.64
C ALA A 25 -25.03 10.60 1.92
N GLU A 26 -25.40 9.33 2.13
CA GLU A 26 -26.19 8.91 3.29
C GLU A 26 -25.29 8.46 4.45
N ASP A 27 -25.59 8.95 5.64
CA ASP A 27 -24.93 8.52 6.88
C ASP A 27 -25.32 7.07 7.24
N ASN A 28 -24.38 6.31 7.82
CA ASN A 28 -24.58 4.94 8.30
C ASN A 28 -24.97 3.93 7.19
N LEU A 29 -24.59 4.18 5.94
CA LEU A 29 -24.82 3.24 4.84
C LEU A 29 -24.20 1.86 5.14
N PHE A 30 -22.95 1.86 5.62
CA PHE A 30 -22.19 0.65 5.90
C PHE A 30 -22.29 0.25 7.39
N PRO A 31 -22.29 -1.06 7.69
CA PRO A 31 -22.35 -1.53 9.07
C PRO A 31 -21.06 -1.21 9.82
N SER A 32 -21.16 -0.94 11.12
CA SER A 32 -20.03 -0.58 11.99
C SER A 32 -19.02 -1.71 12.21
N SER A 33 -19.28 -2.91 11.69
CA SER A 33 -18.35 -4.04 11.68
C SER A 33 -17.47 -4.10 10.43
N LEU A 34 -17.73 -3.27 9.41
CA LEU A 34 -17.05 -3.34 8.13
C LEU A 34 -15.57 -2.95 8.28
N THR A 35 -14.67 -3.86 7.94
CA THR A 35 -13.21 -3.65 7.98
C THR A 35 -12.60 -3.54 6.60
N TYR A 36 -13.26 -4.07 5.56
CA TYR A 36 -12.79 -4.05 4.18
C TYR A 36 -13.90 -3.57 3.24
N LEU A 37 -13.57 -2.60 2.38
CA LEU A 37 -14.47 -2.07 1.37
C LEU A 37 -13.73 -1.86 0.05
N ASN A 38 -14.15 -2.58 -0.99
CA ASN A 38 -13.76 -2.31 -2.37
C ASN A 38 -15.00 -1.83 -3.15
N LEU A 39 -14.97 -0.57 -3.59
CA LEU A 39 -16.09 0.06 -4.30
C LEU A 39 -16.17 -0.30 -5.79
N GLY A 40 -15.24 -1.11 -6.30
CA GLY A 40 -15.23 -1.57 -7.69
C GLY A 40 -14.60 -0.57 -8.66
N ASP A 41 -14.31 -1.03 -9.88
CA ASP A 41 -13.48 -0.29 -10.83
C ASP A 41 -14.21 0.90 -11.48
N THR A 42 -15.55 0.85 -11.52
CA THR A 42 -16.40 1.87 -12.16
C THR A 42 -16.90 2.94 -11.22
N PHE A 43 -16.73 2.76 -9.91
CA PHE A 43 -17.15 3.75 -8.92
C PHE A 43 -16.43 5.08 -9.12
N ASN A 44 -17.21 6.14 -9.32
CA ASN A 44 -16.72 7.49 -9.54
C ASN A 44 -17.65 8.52 -8.91
N GLU A 45 -18.05 8.29 -7.66
CA GLU A 45 -18.80 9.27 -6.86
C GLU A 45 -17.92 9.81 -5.72
N PRO A 46 -18.11 11.06 -5.27
CA PRO A 46 -17.27 11.63 -4.22
C PRO A 46 -17.61 11.06 -2.84
N ILE A 47 -16.61 10.85 -2.00
CA ILE A 47 -16.79 10.44 -0.59
C ILE A 47 -16.90 11.70 0.27
N THR A 48 -18.12 12.19 0.53
CA THR A 48 -18.35 13.50 1.16
C THR A 48 -18.92 13.45 2.58
N GLY A 49 -19.66 12.40 2.96
CA GLY A 49 -20.26 12.32 4.30
C GLY A 49 -19.27 11.93 5.40
N LEU A 50 -19.40 12.57 6.56
CA LEU A 50 -18.56 12.35 7.76
C LEU A 50 -18.76 10.94 8.36
N LYS A 51 -19.89 10.28 8.09
CA LYS A 51 -20.23 8.95 8.64
C LYS A 51 -20.59 7.93 7.58
N VAL A 52 -20.11 8.16 6.36
CA VAL A 52 -20.32 7.25 5.25
C VAL A 52 -19.50 5.99 5.45
N LEU A 53 -18.20 6.17 5.73
CA LEU A 53 -17.29 5.06 6.02
C LEU A 53 -17.27 4.79 7.52
N PRO A 54 -17.38 3.52 7.97
CA PRO A 54 -17.40 3.20 9.39
C PRO A 54 -15.99 3.32 9.99
N GLU A 55 -15.87 3.73 11.26
CA GLU A 55 -14.59 3.87 11.96
C GLU A 55 -13.81 2.55 12.08
N SER A 56 -14.48 1.40 11.94
CA SER A 56 -13.85 0.08 11.89
C SER A 56 -13.07 -0.19 10.61
N LEU A 57 -13.27 0.62 9.55
CA LEU A 57 -12.73 0.34 8.23
C LEU A 57 -11.19 0.41 8.23
N LYS A 58 -10.56 -0.68 7.77
CA LYS A 58 -9.12 -0.86 7.69
C LYS A 58 -8.58 -0.74 6.27
N THR A 59 -9.36 -1.20 5.30
CA THR A 59 -8.98 -1.16 3.89
C THR A 59 -10.08 -0.53 3.05
N LEU A 60 -9.71 0.47 2.26
CA LEU A 60 -10.57 1.09 1.25
C LEU A 60 -9.89 0.99 -0.12
N ILE A 61 -10.62 0.44 -1.10
CA ILE A 61 -10.17 0.35 -2.48
C ILE A 61 -11.12 1.15 -3.38
N LEU A 62 -10.53 2.07 -4.14
CA LEU A 62 -11.18 2.91 -5.14
C LEU A 62 -10.72 2.53 -6.54
N GLY A 63 -11.70 2.41 -7.43
CA GLY A 63 -11.53 1.92 -8.78
C GLY A 63 -10.74 2.81 -9.73
N GLU A 64 -10.55 2.30 -10.94
CA GLU A 64 -9.86 3.00 -12.04
C GLU A 64 -10.58 4.29 -12.47
N ARG A 65 -11.90 4.36 -12.30
CA ARG A 65 -12.69 5.53 -12.67
C ARG A 65 -12.77 6.61 -11.59
N TYR A 66 -12.23 6.41 -10.40
CA TYR A 66 -12.39 7.39 -9.32
C TYR A 66 -11.53 8.64 -9.54
N TYR A 67 -12.14 9.81 -9.76
CA TYR A 67 -11.44 11.10 -10.00
C TYR A 67 -11.75 12.19 -8.96
N HIS A 68 -12.39 11.83 -7.85
CA HIS A 68 -12.87 12.79 -6.85
C HIS A 68 -11.87 13.06 -5.74
N ARG A 69 -11.89 14.29 -5.22
CA ARG A 69 -11.02 14.68 -4.10
C ARG A 69 -11.30 13.83 -2.87
N ILE A 70 -10.24 13.31 -2.24
CA ILE A 70 -10.30 12.69 -0.92
C ILE A 70 -10.04 13.75 0.16
N ASN A 71 -11.02 13.97 1.02
CA ASN A 71 -10.90 14.87 2.16
C ASN A 71 -10.63 14.06 3.43
N GLY A 72 -9.69 14.52 4.27
CA GLY A 72 -9.32 13.77 5.48
C GLY A 72 -10.44 13.61 6.50
N GLY A 73 -11.50 14.42 6.42
CA GLY A 73 -12.69 14.26 7.28
C GLY A 73 -13.65 13.15 6.84
N SER A 74 -13.56 12.66 5.59
CA SER A 74 -14.42 11.59 5.09
C SER A 74 -13.76 10.20 5.13
N ILE A 75 -12.52 10.15 5.60
CA ILE A 75 -11.75 8.91 5.78
C ILE A 75 -11.64 8.63 7.29
N PRO A 76 -11.92 7.39 7.76
CA PRO A 76 -11.81 7.07 9.17
C PRO A 76 -10.36 7.09 9.66
N SER A 77 -10.16 7.48 10.92
CA SER A 77 -8.83 7.61 11.53
C SER A 77 -8.07 6.27 11.64
N GLY A 78 -8.83 5.17 11.72
CA GLY A 78 -8.32 3.80 11.82
C GLY A 78 -7.93 3.15 10.49
N LEU A 79 -8.03 3.85 9.35
CA LEU A 79 -7.72 3.30 8.02
C LEU A 79 -6.24 2.94 7.91
N GLU A 80 -5.95 1.70 7.54
CA GLU A 80 -4.59 1.16 7.42
C GLU A 80 -4.09 1.22 5.98
N LEU A 81 -4.97 0.93 5.01
CA LEU A 81 -4.67 0.94 3.58
C LEU A 81 -5.74 1.70 2.79
N LEU A 82 -5.29 2.67 2.00
CA LEU A 82 -6.05 3.30 0.92
C LEU A 82 -5.42 2.91 -0.41
N GLN A 83 -6.16 2.22 -1.27
CA GLN A 83 -5.76 1.95 -2.65
C GLN A 83 -6.61 2.77 -3.62
N ILE A 84 -5.96 3.45 -4.56
CA ILE A 84 -6.61 4.12 -5.68
C ILE A 84 -6.00 3.54 -6.96
N LYS A 85 -6.78 2.69 -7.63
CA LYS A 85 -6.33 2.00 -8.86
C LYS A 85 -6.16 2.96 -10.05
N ASN A 86 -6.82 4.12 -10.01
CA ASN A 86 -6.71 5.13 -11.05
C ASN A 86 -5.28 5.70 -11.14
N GLN A 87 -4.51 5.23 -12.11
CA GLN A 87 -3.15 5.68 -12.39
C GLN A 87 -3.05 7.18 -12.73
N LYS A 88 -4.16 7.81 -13.15
CA LYS A 88 -4.21 9.24 -13.49
C LYS A 88 -4.69 10.11 -12.33
N TYR A 89 -4.87 9.57 -11.14
CA TYR A 89 -5.26 10.33 -9.96
C TYR A 89 -4.10 11.24 -9.50
N ASN A 90 -4.08 12.48 -9.98
CA ASN A 90 -3.03 13.47 -9.67
C ASN A 90 -3.55 14.90 -9.50
N LYS A 91 -4.86 15.12 -9.69
CA LYS A 91 -5.47 16.45 -9.66
C LYS A 91 -5.57 17.02 -8.25
N PHE A 92 -5.78 16.17 -7.26
CA PHE A 92 -6.02 16.56 -5.88
C PHE A 92 -5.05 15.88 -4.93
N PRO A 93 -4.49 16.61 -3.94
CA PRO A 93 -3.69 15.98 -2.90
C PRO A 93 -4.57 15.06 -2.04
N ILE A 94 -4.02 13.92 -1.65
CA ILE A 94 -4.63 12.98 -0.72
C ILE A 94 -4.29 13.46 0.70
N LYS A 95 -5.32 13.86 1.45
CA LYS A 95 -5.20 14.25 2.86
C LYS A 95 -5.85 13.17 3.71
N LEU A 96 -5.08 12.58 4.60
CA LEU A 96 -5.54 11.53 5.50
C LEU A 96 -5.46 11.99 6.96
N PRO A 97 -6.40 11.56 7.82
CA PRO A 97 -6.34 11.87 9.25
C PRO A 97 -5.17 11.17 9.94
N ASN A 98 -4.79 9.98 9.45
CA ASN A 98 -3.68 9.21 9.97
C ASN A 98 -2.51 9.23 8.97
N PRO A 99 -1.36 9.83 9.34
CA PRO A 99 -0.20 9.91 8.45
C PRO A 99 0.51 8.56 8.25
N LYS A 100 0.16 7.52 9.01
CA LYS A 100 0.70 6.16 8.86
C LYS A 100 -0.10 5.28 7.89
N THR A 101 -1.26 5.74 7.42
CA THR A 101 -2.04 5.00 6.41
C THR A 101 -1.17 4.77 5.18
N ILE A 102 -1.10 3.51 4.73
CA ILE A 102 -0.41 3.14 3.50
C ILE A 102 -1.29 3.62 2.34
N VAL A 103 -0.70 4.38 1.42
CA VAL A 103 -1.39 4.86 0.22
C VAL A 103 -0.79 4.18 -0.99
N ASP A 104 -1.58 3.28 -1.58
CA ASP A 104 -1.29 2.65 -2.86
C ASP A 104 -1.96 3.46 -3.99
N CYS A 105 -1.20 4.41 -4.55
CA CYS A 105 -1.64 5.25 -5.66
C CYS A 105 -0.41 5.73 -6.43
N CYS A 106 -0.33 5.43 -7.73
CA CYS A 106 0.82 5.70 -8.61
C CYS A 106 1.41 7.11 -8.46
N ASN A 107 0.57 8.15 -8.34
CA ASN A 107 1.05 9.53 -8.25
C ASN A 107 1.04 10.13 -6.83
N TYR A 108 0.85 9.32 -5.78
CA TYR A 108 0.75 9.84 -4.40
C TYR A 108 2.00 10.61 -3.99
N TYR A 109 3.19 10.09 -4.29
CA TYR A 109 4.46 10.73 -3.94
C TYR A 109 4.64 12.13 -4.54
N LYS A 110 3.99 12.42 -5.69
CA LYS A 110 4.15 13.71 -6.40
C LYS A 110 3.73 14.91 -5.56
N GLN A 111 2.75 14.74 -4.67
CA GLN A 111 2.34 15.83 -3.77
C GLN A 111 3.42 16.22 -2.75
N PHE A 112 4.47 15.41 -2.60
CA PHE A 112 5.59 15.63 -1.70
C PHE A 112 6.88 16.03 -2.41
N GLU A 113 6.87 16.29 -3.74
CA GLU A 113 8.09 16.63 -4.48
C GLU A 113 8.88 17.80 -3.90
N LYS A 114 8.19 18.75 -3.25
CA LYS A 114 8.80 19.91 -2.59
C LYS A 114 9.06 19.72 -1.08
N ASN A 115 8.59 18.63 -0.49
CA ASN A 115 8.63 18.37 0.96
C ASN A 115 8.67 16.84 1.24
N PHE A 116 9.64 16.14 0.65
CA PHE A 116 9.73 14.68 0.75
C PHE A 116 9.92 14.18 2.19
N GLU A 117 10.41 15.04 3.08
CA GLU A 117 10.51 14.77 4.52
C GLU A 117 9.14 14.59 5.21
N LYS A 118 8.03 14.81 4.51
CA LYS A 118 6.67 14.50 5.00
C LYS A 118 6.12 13.17 4.48
N LEU A 119 6.80 12.52 3.54
CA LEU A 119 6.36 11.24 2.96
C LEU A 119 6.71 10.08 3.90
N ILE A 120 5.67 9.38 4.41
CA ILE A 120 5.83 8.29 5.40
C ILE A 120 5.74 6.90 4.76
N SER A 121 4.91 6.76 3.73
CA SER A 121 4.74 5.54 2.96
C SER A 121 4.97 5.83 1.48
N PHE A 122 5.76 5.00 0.83
CA PHE A 122 6.04 5.11 -0.60
C PHE A 122 5.93 3.74 -1.25
N LYS A 123 5.03 3.63 -2.23
CA LYS A 123 5.00 2.52 -3.17
C LYS A 123 5.54 3.01 -4.51
N ALA A 124 6.60 2.37 -4.98
CA ALA A 124 7.23 2.69 -6.25
C ALA A 124 6.25 2.34 -7.40
N PRO A 125 5.87 3.30 -8.24
CA PRO A 125 4.93 3.04 -9.34
C PRO A 125 5.56 2.14 -10.40
N LYS A 126 4.79 1.26 -11.03
CA LYS A 126 5.28 0.38 -12.11
C LYS A 126 5.99 1.14 -13.25
N GLU A 127 5.56 2.36 -13.56
CA GLU A 127 6.11 3.17 -14.65
C GLU A 127 7.54 3.64 -14.41
N PHE A 128 8.02 3.68 -13.15
CA PHE A 128 9.41 4.04 -12.84
C PHE A 128 10.42 3.09 -13.48
N ARG A 129 9.99 1.87 -13.88
CA ARG A 129 10.81 0.90 -14.60
C ARG A 129 11.26 1.41 -15.99
N ALA A 130 10.49 2.30 -16.61
CA ALA A 130 10.75 2.82 -17.95
C ALA A 130 11.51 4.15 -17.97
N SER A 131 11.59 4.85 -16.83
CA SER A 131 12.28 6.14 -16.71
C SER A 131 13.01 6.19 -15.36
N ILE A 132 14.20 5.62 -15.31
CA ILE A 132 15.09 5.75 -14.16
C ILE A 132 15.56 7.21 -14.14
N ASN A 133 14.83 8.09 -13.45
CA ASN A 133 15.50 9.23 -12.83
C ASN A 133 16.02 8.71 -11.48
N PRO A 134 17.33 8.42 -11.35
CA PRO A 134 17.89 7.84 -10.14
C PRO A 134 17.65 8.72 -8.91
N GLU A 135 17.53 10.04 -9.10
CA GLU A 135 17.31 11.00 -8.01
C GLU A 135 15.97 10.77 -7.28
N LEU A 136 14.95 10.26 -7.98
CA LEU A 136 13.66 9.91 -7.36
C LEU A 136 13.75 8.65 -6.50
N PHE A 137 14.70 7.76 -6.77
CA PHE A 137 14.91 6.52 -6.00
C PHE A 137 15.92 6.66 -4.87
N THR A 138 16.67 7.76 -4.79
CA THR A 138 17.55 7.98 -3.63
C THR A 138 16.71 8.09 -2.35
N LEU A 139 17.07 7.27 -1.36
CA LEU A 139 16.52 7.37 0.01
C LEU A 139 17.20 8.46 0.83
N ASN A 140 18.11 9.22 0.21
CA ASN A 140 18.80 10.35 0.79
C ASN A 140 17.80 11.39 1.29
N ASN A 141 17.99 11.83 2.54
CA ASN A 141 17.12 12.79 3.22
C ASN A 141 15.65 12.35 3.37
N ARG A 142 15.33 11.04 3.24
CA ARG A 142 13.97 10.49 3.43
C ARG A 142 13.74 9.98 4.85
N TYR A 143 14.10 10.78 5.87
CA TYR A 143 14.15 10.36 7.28
C TYR A 143 12.79 9.94 7.88
N SER A 144 11.71 10.49 7.35
CA SER A 144 10.33 10.19 7.78
C SER A 144 9.75 8.94 7.13
N LEU A 145 10.33 8.47 6.02
CA LEU A 145 9.83 7.31 5.29
C LEU A 145 10.02 6.06 6.16
N LYS A 146 8.92 5.36 6.45
CA LYS A 146 8.87 4.15 7.28
C LYS A 146 8.43 2.92 6.50
N TYR A 147 7.65 3.11 5.45
CA TYR A 147 7.14 2.04 4.60
C TYR A 147 7.62 2.25 3.18
N LEU A 148 8.34 1.27 2.64
CA LEU A 148 8.84 1.25 1.27
C LEU A 148 8.32 0.01 0.56
N ASP A 149 7.58 0.21 -0.51
CA ASP A 149 7.03 -0.87 -1.31
C ASP A 149 7.61 -0.81 -2.72
N LEU A 150 8.42 -1.81 -3.03
CA LEU A 150 9.10 -1.98 -4.31
C LEU A 150 8.48 -3.13 -5.10
N SER A 151 7.31 -3.63 -4.70
CA SER A 151 6.74 -4.87 -5.24
C SER A 151 6.39 -4.80 -6.72
N GLU A 152 6.20 -3.60 -7.28
CA GLU A 152 5.95 -3.40 -8.71
C GLU A 152 7.18 -2.84 -9.46
N ASN A 153 8.30 -2.58 -8.76
CA ASN A 153 9.44 -1.84 -9.31
C ASN A 153 10.83 -2.29 -8.79
N LEU A 154 11.14 -3.57 -8.96
CA LEU A 154 12.49 -4.10 -8.74
C LEU A 154 13.12 -4.48 -10.09
N VAL A 155 13.97 -3.62 -10.67
CA VAL A 155 14.93 -4.01 -11.74
C VAL A 155 16.10 -3.00 -11.82
N PRO A 156 17.34 -3.40 -12.17
CA PRO A 156 18.13 -4.60 -11.84
C PRO A 156 19.04 -4.36 -10.61
N GLU A 157 19.70 -5.42 -10.14
CA GLU A 157 20.75 -5.57 -9.08
C GLU A 157 21.48 -4.30 -8.59
N ILE A 158 21.82 -3.38 -9.50
CA ILE A 158 22.51 -2.13 -9.23
C ILE A 158 21.68 -1.19 -8.34
N VAL A 159 20.36 -1.08 -8.57
CA VAL A 159 19.55 -0.10 -7.82
C VAL A 159 19.31 -0.57 -6.39
N PHE A 160 19.04 -1.85 -6.16
CA PHE A 160 18.72 -2.32 -4.81
C PHE A 160 19.92 -2.26 -3.87
N SER A 161 21.10 -2.64 -4.35
CA SER A 161 22.34 -2.57 -3.57
C SER A 161 22.72 -1.13 -3.19
N GLU A 162 22.30 -0.14 -3.98
CA GLU A 162 22.45 1.30 -3.70
C GLU A 162 21.39 1.86 -2.74
N LEU A 163 20.25 1.16 -2.54
CA LEU A 163 19.22 1.60 -1.60
C LEU A 163 19.64 1.32 -0.17
N GLN A 164 19.88 2.38 0.60
CA GLN A 164 20.21 2.30 2.02
C GLN A 164 19.30 3.21 2.84
N SER A 165 18.80 2.72 3.97
CA SER A 165 18.03 3.56 4.89
C SER A 165 17.98 3.00 6.30
N ASN A 166 18.29 3.87 7.27
CA ASN A 166 18.13 3.60 8.70
C ASN A 166 16.70 3.86 9.21
N PHE A 167 15.77 4.26 8.35
CA PHE A 167 14.46 4.75 8.77
C PHE A 167 13.31 3.84 8.36
N ILE A 168 13.51 3.01 7.34
CA ILE A 168 12.51 2.03 6.88
C ILE A 168 12.30 0.96 7.94
N LYS A 169 11.03 0.73 8.27
CA LYS A 169 10.56 -0.31 9.18
C LYS A 169 9.81 -1.42 8.46
N THR A 170 9.21 -1.12 7.32
CA THR A 170 8.49 -2.09 6.50
C THR A 170 8.97 -2.00 5.06
N LEU A 171 9.41 -3.13 4.51
CA LEU A 171 9.87 -3.28 3.14
C LEU A 171 8.99 -4.32 2.44
N VAL A 172 8.47 -3.98 1.26
CA VAL A 172 7.71 -4.90 0.42
C VAL A 172 8.48 -5.17 -0.86
N LEU A 173 8.70 -6.44 -1.16
CA LEU A 173 9.37 -6.95 -2.35
C LEU A 173 8.40 -7.80 -3.16
N GLY A 174 8.52 -7.84 -4.49
CA GLY A 174 7.52 -8.53 -5.30
C GLY A 174 7.72 -8.61 -6.82
N ASP A 175 6.64 -9.14 -7.41
CA ASP A 175 6.22 -9.46 -8.79
C ASP A 175 7.19 -9.14 -9.95
N TYR A 176 8.20 -10.01 -10.13
CA TYR A 176 8.85 -10.32 -11.41
C TYR A 176 9.50 -11.71 -11.31
N ASP A 177 9.87 -12.30 -12.47
CA ASP A 177 10.75 -13.48 -12.65
C ASP A 177 12.18 -13.26 -12.07
N TYR A 178 12.28 -12.68 -10.88
CA TYR A 178 13.51 -12.44 -10.16
C TYR A 178 13.94 -13.76 -9.53
N SER A 179 14.76 -14.53 -10.26
CA SER A 179 15.38 -15.76 -9.75
C SER A 179 16.55 -15.50 -8.81
N GLU A 180 16.95 -14.23 -8.68
CA GLU A 180 18.12 -13.79 -7.92
C GLU A 180 17.81 -13.48 -6.46
N ILE A 181 18.89 -13.50 -5.70
CA ILE A 181 18.90 -13.40 -4.26
C ILE A 181 19.08 -11.92 -3.88
N ILE A 182 18.16 -11.35 -3.09
CA ILE A 182 18.17 -9.92 -2.70
C ILE A 182 18.73 -9.77 -1.27
N ASN A 183 19.82 -9.02 -1.08
CA ASN A 183 20.35 -8.75 0.25
C ASN A 183 19.68 -7.52 0.89
N ILE A 184 18.92 -7.70 1.97
CA ILE A 184 18.20 -6.63 2.69
C ILE A 184 18.99 -5.97 3.83
N ASP A 185 20.29 -6.26 3.99
CA ASP A 185 21.13 -5.74 5.09
C ASP A 185 21.26 -4.21 5.10
N ASN A 186 20.97 -3.58 3.97
CA ASN A 186 20.92 -2.12 3.82
C ASN A 186 19.80 -1.43 4.64
N PHE A 187 18.95 -2.20 5.32
CA PHE A 187 17.84 -1.72 6.15
C PHE A 187 17.97 -2.22 7.61
N PRO A 188 18.92 -1.70 8.40
CA PRO A 188 19.28 -2.27 9.72
C PRO A 188 18.17 -2.17 10.79
N HIS A 189 17.17 -1.34 10.58
CA HIS A 189 16.02 -1.16 11.47
C HIS A 189 14.70 -1.72 10.91
N LEU A 190 14.80 -2.61 9.92
CA LEU A 190 13.65 -3.27 9.34
C LEU A 190 12.96 -4.17 10.37
N GLU A 191 11.66 -3.96 10.58
CA GLU A 191 10.83 -4.73 11.52
C GLU A 191 9.89 -5.69 10.79
N THR A 192 9.51 -5.38 9.54
CA THR A 192 8.57 -6.16 8.75
C THR A 192 9.06 -6.29 7.31
N LEU A 193 9.17 -7.53 6.85
CA LEU A 193 9.44 -7.86 5.45
C LEU A 193 8.19 -8.47 4.84
N ILE A 194 7.73 -7.95 3.71
CA ILE A 194 6.64 -8.53 2.93
C ILE A 194 7.22 -9.05 1.61
N VAL A 195 7.11 -10.35 1.38
CA VAL A 195 7.62 -11.04 0.20
C VAL A 195 6.43 -11.50 -0.64
N ASN A 196 6.11 -10.75 -1.68
CA ASN A 196 5.07 -11.11 -2.65
C ASN A 196 5.59 -12.09 -3.70
N ASP A 197 6.88 -11.97 -4.05
CA ASP A 197 7.65 -12.85 -4.93
C ASP A 197 9.16 -12.68 -4.66
N GLY A 198 10.00 -13.56 -5.22
CA GLY A 198 11.46 -13.53 -5.08
C GLY A 198 12.01 -14.33 -3.90
N CYS A 199 13.33 -14.22 -3.66
CA CYS A 199 14.04 -14.96 -2.61
C CYS A 199 15.10 -14.09 -1.90
N PRO A 200 14.70 -13.11 -1.06
CA PRO A 200 15.65 -12.28 -0.33
C PRO A 200 16.48 -13.10 0.67
N LEU A 201 17.75 -12.74 0.86
CA LEU A 201 18.55 -13.18 2.00
C LEU A 201 18.08 -12.43 3.22
N VAL A 202 17.92 -13.17 4.30
CA VAL A 202 17.50 -12.64 5.59
C VAL A 202 18.45 -13.20 6.64
N ASP A 203 19.25 -12.33 7.24
CA ASP A 203 20.21 -12.66 8.31
C ASP A 203 20.04 -11.74 9.54
N HIS A 204 18.86 -11.14 9.71
CA HIS A 204 18.65 -10.09 10.72
C HIS A 204 17.63 -10.43 11.80
N ASN A 205 18.12 -10.54 13.04
CA ASN A 205 17.37 -10.86 14.25
C ASN A 205 16.36 -9.78 14.72
N ASN A 206 16.24 -8.65 14.04
CA ASN A 206 15.32 -7.56 14.41
C ASN A 206 13.95 -7.61 13.70
N LEU A 207 13.80 -8.52 12.73
CA LEU A 207 12.50 -8.73 12.09
C LEU A 207 11.51 -9.27 13.12
N LYS A 208 10.34 -8.63 13.18
CA LYS A 208 9.22 -9.04 14.04
C LYS A 208 8.16 -9.80 13.27
N THR A 209 8.10 -9.61 11.95
CA THR A 209 7.11 -10.27 11.09
C THR A 209 7.66 -10.40 9.68
N ILE A 210 7.47 -11.57 9.08
CA ILE A 210 7.68 -11.82 7.66
C ILE A 210 6.33 -12.23 7.06
N ILE A 211 5.80 -11.45 6.13
CA ILE A 211 4.54 -11.78 5.44
C ILE A 211 4.90 -12.34 4.07
N VAL A 212 4.50 -13.58 3.80
CA VAL A 212 4.89 -14.28 2.57
C VAL A 212 3.66 -14.69 1.78
N ASN A 213 3.67 -14.39 0.49
CA ASN A 213 2.70 -14.98 -0.44
C ASN A 213 2.93 -16.50 -0.51
N ARG A 214 1.87 -17.30 -0.31
CA ARG A 214 1.96 -18.77 -0.29
C ARG A 214 2.64 -19.40 -1.51
N LYS A 215 2.72 -18.68 -2.63
CA LYS A 215 3.40 -19.13 -3.85
C LYS A 215 4.93 -19.05 -3.78
N CYS A 216 5.51 -18.32 -2.83
CA CYS A 216 6.96 -18.13 -2.69
C CYS A 216 7.65 -19.31 -1.98
N THR A 217 7.46 -20.53 -2.48
CA THR A 217 7.96 -21.75 -1.80
C THR A 217 9.49 -21.77 -1.69
N LYS A 218 10.21 -21.34 -2.73
CA LYS A 218 11.68 -21.28 -2.73
C LYS A 218 12.24 -20.40 -1.59
N PHE A 219 11.62 -19.26 -1.33
CA PHE A 219 12.01 -18.41 -0.21
C PHE A 219 11.78 -19.11 1.12
N LEU A 220 10.61 -19.72 1.31
CA LEU A 220 10.28 -20.46 2.53
C LEU A 220 11.23 -21.64 2.77
N ASP A 221 11.64 -22.34 1.72
CA ASP A 221 12.55 -23.50 1.82
C ASP A 221 13.98 -23.10 2.21
N LEU A 222 14.41 -21.89 1.83
CA LEU A 222 15.76 -21.37 2.06
C LEU A 222 15.87 -20.48 3.32
N LEU A 223 14.74 -20.05 3.87
CA LEU A 223 14.71 -19.18 5.03
C LEU A 223 15.21 -19.92 6.28
N ASP A 224 16.03 -19.25 7.09
CA ASP A 224 16.52 -19.81 8.35
C ASP A 224 15.34 -20.11 9.29
N ARG A 225 15.39 -21.27 9.96
CA ARG A 225 14.37 -21.74 10.91
C ARG A 225 14.12 -20.74 12.04
N ASN A 226 15.10 -19.93 12.40
CA ASN A 226 14.96 -18.89 13.43
C ASN A 226 13.87 -17.86 13.08
N PHE A 227 13.48 -17.75 11.81
CA PHE A 227 12.41 -16.84 11.38
C PHE A 227 11.02 -17.49 11.30
N HIS A 228 10.90 -18.82 11.46
CA HIS A 228 9.64 -19.52 11.21
C HIS A 228 8.47 -19.04 12.10
N ASP A 229 8.75 -18.68 13.35
CA ASP A 229 7.73 -18.23 14.30
C ASP A 229 7.15 -16.84 13.99
N ILE A 230 7.84 -16.07 13.14
CA ILE A 230 7.40 -14.72 12.75
C ILE A 230 6.79 -14.68 11.34
N ILE A 231 6.66 -15.84 10.67
CA ILE A 231 6.08 -15.95 9.33
C ILE A 231 4.55 -15.88 9.42
N LYS A 232 3.96 -15.06 8.56
CA LYS A 232 2.52 -15.02 8.30
C LYS A 232 2.29 -15.24 6.82
N LEU A 233 1.52 -16.27 6.49
CA LEU A 233 1.13 -16.55 5.12
C LEU A 233 -0.09 -15.70 4.74
N LYS A 234 0.00 -14.99 3.62
CA LYS A 234 -1.16 -14.33 3.00
C LYS A 234 -1.60 -15.07 1.75
#